data_AF-A0AAQ4DHR1-F1
#
_entry.id   AF-A0AAQ4DHR1-F1
#
_cell.length_a   1.000
_cell.length_b   1.000
_cell.length_c   1.000
_cell.angle_alpha   90.00
_cell.angle_beta   90.00
_cell.angle_gamma   90.00
#
_symmetry.space_group_name_H-M   'P 1'
#
loop_
_entity.id
_entity.type
_entity.pdbx_description
1 polymer ?
#
loop_
_entity_poly.entity_id
_entity_poly.type
_entity_poly.pdbx_seq_one_letter_code
_entity_poly.pdbx_strand_id
1 'polypeptide(L)'
;MDRGRIFNVSVEGLSRLHRSADTALRLRNSFTVTIEGQLSFGNLSIKSMYHFKPISVLELEGHMDVLLTGLTVGIEISVKHEVPVLTQFKVT
;
A
#
# COMPACT_ATOMS: atom_id res chain seq x y z
N MET A 1 -15.28 5.22 -25.22
CA MET A 1 -15.09 6.66 -24.97
C MET A 1 -14.63 6.79 -23.54
N ASP A 2 -13.42 7.28 -23.34
CA ASP A 2 -12.85 7.49 -22.01
C ASP A 2 -13.58 8.68 -21.36
N ARG A 3 -14.27 8.45 -20.23
CA ARG A 3 -15.18 9.44 -19.61
C ARG A 3 -14.48 10.35 -18.61
N GLY A 4 -13.21 10.08 -18.33
CA GLY A 4 -12.39 10.90 -17.46
C GLY A 4 -11.10 10.19 -17.08
N ARG A 5 -10.16 10.96 -16.57
CA ARG A 5 -8.80 10.53 -16.26
C ARG A 5 -8.32 11.22 -15.00
N ILE A 6 -7.68 10.44 -14.13
CA ILE A 6 -6.94 10.94 -12.97
C ILE A 6 -5.46 10.91 -13.34
N PHE A 7 -4.76 12.01 -13.11
CA PHE A 7 -3.34 12.16 -13.46
C PHE A 7 -2.61 12.97 -12.39
N ASN A 8 -1.28 13.00 -12.48
CA ASN A 8 -0.40 13.63 -11.50
C ASN A 8 -0.68 13.16 -10.06
N VAL A 9 -0.85 11.85 -9.89
CA VAL A 9 -1.11 11.23 -8.59
C VAL A 9 0.17 11.20 -7.77
N SER A 10 0.17 11.82 -6.60
CA SER A 10 1.22 11.69 -5.59
C SER A 10 0.65 11.15 -4.28
N VAL A 11 1.46 10.38 -3.56
CA VAL A 11 1.12 9.82 -2.24
C VAL A 11 2.11 10.34 -1.21
N GLU A 12 1.61 11.04 -0.20
CA GLU A 12 2.39 11.60 0.89
C GLU A 12 2.21 10.78 2.18
N GLY A 13 3.30 10.63 2.95
CA GLY A 13 3.26 9.99 4.27
C GLY A 13 3.69 8.53 4.32
N LEU A 14 4.17 7.95 3.21
CA LEU A 14 4.70 6.58 3.18
C LEU A 14 5.87 6.35 4.16
N SER A 15 6.63 7.39 4.50
CA SER A 15 7.71 7.34 5.49
C SER A 15 7.23 7.05 6.92
N ARG A 16 5.93 7.16 7.19
CA ARG A 16 5.32 6.87 8.50
C ARG A 16 4.92 5.40 8.67
N LEU A 17 5.50 4.52 7.85
CA LEU A 17 5.34 3.08 7.96
C LEU A 17 5.98 2.60 9.27
N HIS A 18 5.21 1.87 10.07
CA HIS A 18 5.66 1.31 11.33
C HIS A 18 5.07 -0.08 11.54
N ARG A 19 5.68 -0.85 12.44
CA ARG A 19 5.17 -2.15 12.85
C ARG A 19 3.88 -1.96 13.66
N SER A 20 2.79 -2.61 13.25
CA SER A 20 1.48 -2.45 13.89
C SER A 20 1.19 -3.49 14.98
N ALA A 21 1.82 -4.66 14.87
CA ALA A 21 1.65 -5.79 15.80
C ALA A 21 2.95 -6.57 15.96
N ASP A 22 3.03 -7.40 17.00
CA ASP A 22 4.15 -8.32 17.15
C ASP A 22 4.21 -9.33 16.00
N THR A 23 5.43 -9.65 15.60
CA THR A 23 5.71 -10.59 14.52
C THR A 23 5.53 -12.02 14.99
N ALA A 24 4.79 -12.83 14.25
CA ALA A 24 4.68 -14.26 14.53
C ALA A 24 5.85 -15.01 13.87
N LEU A 25 6.46 -15.93 14.62
CA LEU A 25 7.50 -16.84 14.13
C LEU A 25 6.93 -18.25 14.05
N ARG A 26 7.10 -18.91 12.92
CA ARG A 26 6.63 -20.28 12.69
C ARG A 26 7.74 -21.13 12.09
N LEU A 27 8.14 -22.20 12.78
CA LEU A 27 9.06 -23.19 12.24
C LEU A 27 8.31 -24.05 11.21
N ARG A 28 8.78 -24.08 9.95
CA ARG A 28 8.23 -24.95 8.90
C ARG A 28 8.95 -26.29 8.87
N ASN A 29 10.26 -26.30 9.09
CA ASN A 29 11.12 -27.48 9.22
C ASN A 29 12.43 -27.07 9.92
N SER A 30 13.34 -28.03 10.14
CA SER A 30 14.61 -27.82 10.86
C SER A 30 15.51 -26.70 10.32
N PHE A 31 15.31 -26.26 9.08
CA PHE A 31 16.14 -25.26 8.41
C PHE A 31 15.33 -24.08 7.87
N THR A 32 14.02 -24.02 8.14
CA THR A 32 13.13 -23.02 7.57
C THR A 32 12.20 -22.45 8.63
N VAL A 33 12.32 -21.14 8.84
CA VAL A 33 11.44 -20.35 9.72
C VAL A 33 10.69 -19.34 8.87
N THR A 34 9.39 -19.21 9.09
CA THR A 34 8.55 -18.15 8.53
C THR A 34 8.34 -17.06 9.59
N ILE A 35 8.54 -15.81 9.20
CA ILE A 35 8.25 -14.61 10.01
C ILE A 35 7.08 -13.89 9.33
N GLU A 36 5.96 -13.79 10.04
CA GLU A 36 4.76 -13.09 9.59
C GLU A 36 4.66 -11.76 10.35
N GLY A 37 4.59 -10.65 9.62
CA GLY A 37 4.54 -9.31 10.20
C GLY A 37 3.41 -8.48 9.61
N GLN A 38 2.89 -7.56 10.42
CA GLN A 38 1.98 -6.52 9.97
C GLN A 38 2.62 -5.15 10.20
N LEU A 39 2.59 -4.33 9.16
CA LEU A 39 2.98 -2.93 9.18
C LEU A 39 1.73 -2.08 8.93
N SER A 40 1.68 -0.89 9.50
CA SER A 40 0.65 0.10 9.24
C SER A 40 1.27 1.41 8.82
N PHE A 41 0.58 2.11 7.92
CA PHE A 41 0.85 3.52 7.71
C PHE A 41 -0.02 4.33 8.67
N GLY A 42 0.48 5.49 9.10
CA GLY A 42 -0.41 6.56 9.55
C GLY A 42 -1.29 7.06 8.39
N ASN A 43 -2.05 8.13 8.62
CA ASN A 43 -2.86 8.71 7.54
C ASN A 43 -2.00 9.09 6.33
N LEU A 44 -2.44 8.71 5.13
CA LEU A 44 -1.80 9.05 3.86
C LEU A 44 -2.68 10.06 3.12
N SER A 45 -2.06 11.07 2.49
CA SER A 45 -2.77 12.00 1.60
C SER A 45 -2.40 11.64 0.16
N ILE A 46 -3.43 11.47 -0.68
CA ILE A 46 -3.29 11.31 -2.11
C ILE A 46 -3.74 12.60 -2.76
N LYS A 47 -2.82 13.27 -3.45
CA LYS A 47 -3.11 14.48 -4.22
C LYS A 47 -3.11 14.11 -5.69
N SER A 48 -4.12 14.57 -6.42
CA SER A 48 -4.26 14.29 -7.85
C SER A 48 -5.03 15.37 -8.56
N MET A 49 -4.90 15.39 -9.88
CA MET A 49 -5.78 16.15 -10.76
C MET A 49 -6.73 15.19 -11.48
N TYR A 50 -7.94 15.65 -11.74
CA TYR A 50 -8.88 14.92 -12.56
C TYR A 50 -9.37 15.79 -13.71
N HIS A 51 -9.61 15.15 -14.84
CA HIS A 51 -10.39 15.68 -15.94
C HIS A 51 -11.53 14.71 -16.18
N PHE A 52 -12.77 15.17 -16.02
CA PHE A 52 -13.99 14.39 -16.18
C PHE A 52 -14.96 15.04 -17.15
N LYS A 53 -15.52 14.25 -18.09
CA LYS A 53 -16.46 14.72 -19.11
C LYS A 53 -17.75 13.91 -19.06
N PRO A 54 -18.68 14.22 -18.13
CA PRO A 54 -19.90 13.44 -17.93
C PRO A 54 -20.82 13.46 -19.15
N ILE A 55 -20.87 14.58 -19.88
CA ILE A 55 -21.63 14.78 -21.11
C ILE A 55 -20.80 15.54 -22.13
N SER A 56 -21.12 15.42 -23.43
CA SER A 56 -20.30 15.94 -24.54
C SER A 56 -19.96 17.43 -24.48
N VAL A 57 -20.78 18.22 -23.78
CA VAL A 57 -20.67 19.68 -23.71
C VAL A 57 -20.15 20.20 -22.37
N LEU A 58 -19.89 19.34 -21.39
CA LEU A 58 -19.43 19.75 -20.06
C LEU A 58 -18.12 19.05 -19.71
N GLU A 59 -17.07 19.85 -19.55
CA GLU A 59 -15.74 19.43 -19.16
C GLU A 59 -15.43 19.97 -17.76
N LEU A 60 -15.03 19.08 -16.85
CA LEU A 60 -14.69 19.41 -15.47
C LEU A 60 -13.22 19.07 -15.23
N GLU A 61 -12.44 20.06 -14.82
CA GLU A 61 -11.07 19.89 -14.35
C GLU A 61 -11.00 20.33 -12.89
N GLY A 62 -10.24 19.59 -12.08
CA GLY A 62 -10.09 19.96 -10.69
C GLY A 62 -8.98 19.20 -9.97
N HIS A 63 -8.79 19.60 -8.72
CA HIS A 63 -7.89 18.94 -7.78
C HIS A 63 -8.68 18.04 -6.84
N MET A 64 -8.11 16.89 -6.50
CA MET A 64 -8.66 15.95 -5.53
C MET A 64 -7.59 15.62 -4.49
N ASP A 65 -7.92 15.83 -3.22
CA ASP A 65 -7.13 15.41 -2.06
C ASP A 65 -7.92 14.34 -1.31
N VAL A 66 -7.36 13.14 -1.22
CA VAL A 66 -7.98 11.98 -0.57
C VAL A 66 -7.15 11.59 0.63
N LEU A 67 -7.79 11.52 1.80
CA LEU A 67 -7.19 10.97 3.00
C LEU A 67 -7.44 9.46 3.05
N LEU A 68 -6.38 8.66 2.92
CA LEU A 68 -6.42 7.22 3.20
C LEU A 68 -6.05 6.96 4.65
N THR A 69 -6.87 6.18 5.33
CA THR A 69 -6.70 5.79 6.74
C THR A 69 -6.72 4.28 6.87
N GLY A 70 -5.91 3.73 7.79
CA GLY A 70 -5.94 2.30 8.11
C GLY A 70 -5.30 1.40 7.04
N LEU A 71 -4.45 1.93 6.17
CA LEU A 71 -3.69 1.13 5.21
C LEU A 71 -2.69 0.23 5.96
N THR A 72 -2.76 -1.07 5.69
CA THR A 72 -1.90 -2.08 6.31
C THR A 72 -1.08 -2.83 5.26
N VAL A 73 0.07 -3.36 5.68
CA VAL A 73 0.93 -4.21 4.86
C VAL A 73 1.20 -5.50 5.61
N GLY A 74 0.79 -6.61 5.03
CA GLY A 74 1.22 -7.94 5.46
C GLY A 74 2.53 -8.31 4.78
N ILE A 75 3.50 -8.77 5.57
CA ILE A 75 4.77 -9.31 5.08
C ILE A 75 4.95 -10.75 5.55
N GLU A 76 5.52 -11.57 4.68
CA GLU A 76 6.02 -12.90 5.03
C GLU A 76 7.49 -12.99 4.62
N ILE A 77 8.35 -13.40 5.54
CA ILE A 77 9.77 -13.63 5.30
C ILE A 77 10.07 -15.09 5.62
N SER A 78 10.70 -15.78 4.68
CA SER A 78 11.21 -17.14 4.88
C SER A 78 12.71 -17.09 5.10
N VAL A 79 13.19 -17.68 6.19
CA VAL A 79 14.62 -17.82 6.49
C VAL A 79 15.03 -19.25 6.23
N LYS A 80 15.84 -19.48 5.19
CA LYS A 80 16.37 -20.81 4.85
C LYS A 80 17.90 -20.79 4.90
N HIS A 81 18.49 -21.64 5.75
CA HIS A 81 19.95 -21.64 6.00
C HIS A 81 20.48 -20.21 6.27
N GLU A 82 19.84 -19.51 7.21
CA GLU A 82 20.22 -18.14 7.63
C GLU A 82 20.02 -17.03 6.59
N VAL A 83 19.50 -17.35 5.39
CA VAL A 83 19.20 -16.34 4.37
C VAL A 83 17.72 -15.92 4.47
N PRO A 84 17.42 -14.67 4.89
CA PRO A 84 16.06 -14.15 4.88
C PRO A 84 15.65 -13.76 3.45
N VAL A 85 14.48 -14.23 3.03
CA VAL A 85 13.87 -13.92 1.72
C VAL A 85 12.45 -13.43 1.96
N LEU A 86 12.14 -12.23 1.46
CA LEU A 86 10.76 -11.73 1.46
C LEU A 86 9.94 -12.57 0.48
N THR A 87 9.00 -13.37 1.00
CA THR A 87 8.15 -14.27 0.20
C THR A 87 6.80 -13.64 -0.13
N GLN A 88 6.32 -12.71 0.70
CA GLN A 88 5.06 -12.01 0.46
C GLN A 88 5.13 -10.55 0.91
N PHE A 89 4.55 -9.67 0.08
CA PHE A 89 4.27 -8.27 0.40
C PHE A 89 2.87 -7.92 -0.12
N LYS A 90 1.92 -7.69 0.79
CA LYS A 90 0.52 -7.43 0.43
C LYS A 90 0.00 -6.17 1.12
N VAL A 91 -0.47 -5.20 0.35
CA VAL A 91 -1.12 -3.98 0.83
C VAL A 91 -2.63 -4.24 0.94
N THR A 92 -3.24 -3.86 2.07
CA THR A 92 -4.69 -4.05 2.36
C THR A 92 -5.28 -2.82 3.01
#